data_AF-C3MID2-F1
#
_entry.id   AF-C3MID2-F1
#
_cell.length_a   1.000
_cell.length_b   1.000
_cell.length_c   1.000
_cell.angle_alpha   90.00
_cell.angle_beta   90.00
_cell.angle_gamma   90.00
#
_symmetry.space_group_name_H-M   'P 1'
#
loop_
_entity.id
_entity.type
_entity.pdbx_description
1 polymer ?
#
loop_
_entity_poly.entity_id
_entity_poly.type
_entity_poly.pdbx_seq_one_letter_code
_entity_poly.pdbx_strand_id
1 'polypeptide(L)'
;MQTMNNAIEIEEPADRIEDELGLLKELLGDDPIKNPVTRSVTNRPTVGVADMSTDEFRAYKAKLQAERRAKLKARQASGSVKFDPSSAREALADAALLILATGGPGADAVMSYLGKVFHDQVGAPMTIRARAKSGQLRPKLLHIARKSS
;
A
#
# COMPACT_ATOMS: atom_id res chain seq x y z
N MET A 1 45.77 -47.81 22.32
CA MET A 1 46.90 -47.51 21.43
C MET A 1 46.29 -46.94 20.15
N GLN A 2 46.13 -45.62 20.00
CA GLN A 2 47.15 -44.61 19.65
C GLN A 2 47.83 -45.00 18.32
N THR A 3 47.75 -44.23 17.23
CA THR A 3 48.08 -42.80 17.12
C THR A 3 47.28 -42.07 16.04
N MET A 4 46.99 -40.79 16.32
CA MET A 4 46.70 -39.74 15.35
C MET A 4 47.83 -39.61 14.31
N ASN A 5 47.53 -39.14 13.10
CA ASN A 5 48.40 -38.20 12.39
C ASN A 5 47.58 -37.34 11.43
N ASN A 6 47.91 -36.04 11.50
CA ASN A 6 47.20 -34.88 11.01
C ASN A 6 47.95 -34.30 9.80
N ALA A 7 47.23 -33.89 8.76
CA ALA A 7 47.64 -32.96 7.70
C ALA A 7 46.32 -32.50 7.04
N ILE A 8 45.69 -31.37 7.37
CA ILE A 8 46.07 -29.95 7.20
C ILE A 8 46.48 -29.60 5.76
N GLU A 9 45.56 -28.85 5.14
CA GLU A 9 45.69 -27.87 4.04
C GLU A 9 46.03 -28.47 2.66
N ILE A 10 45.36 -28.08 1.56
CA ILE A 10 45.25 -26.70 1.09
C ILE A 10 43.89 -26.48 0.42
N GLU A 11 43.19 -25.49 0.94
CA GLU A 11 42.13 -24.73 0.29
C GLU A 11 42.71 -24.09 -0.98
N GLU A 12 42.32 -24.55 -2.17
CA GLU A 12 42.63 -23.81 -3.39
C GLU A 12 41.71 -22.57 -3.43
N PRO A 13 42.26 -21.34 -3.39
CA PRO A 13 41.45 -20.15 -3.60
C PRO A 13 40.99 -20.16 -5.06
N ALA A 14 39.68 -20.02 -5.27
CA ALA A 14 39.08 -19.81 -6.58
C ALA A 14 39.48 -18.42 -7.12
N ASP A 15 40.73 -18.27 -7.53
CA ASP A 15 41.31 -17.02 -8.04
C ASP A 15 41.00 -16.78 -9.53
N ARG A 16 39.97 -17.43 -10.08
CA ARG A 16 39.52 -17.22 -11.45
C ARG A 16 38.01 -17.00 -11.47
N ILE A 17 37.62 -15.80 -11.90
CA ILE A 17 36.24 -15.34 -12.11
C ILE A 17 35.41 -16.36 -12.94
N GLU A 18 36.08 -17.19 -13.74
CA GLU A 18 35.50 -18.24 -14.57
C GLU A 18 34.88 -19.40 -13.74
N ASP A 19 35.47 -19.74 -12.59
CA ASP A 19 35.01 -20.83 -11.73
C ASP A 19 33.81 -20.42 -10.86
N GLU A 20 33.77 -19.16 -10.40
CA GLU A 20 32.60 -18.60 -9.71
C GLU A 20 31.37 -18.54 -10.63
N LEU A 21 31.57 -18.18 -11.90
CA LEU A 21 30.49 -18.15 -12.90
C LEU A 21 30.03 -19.55 -13.30
N GLY A 22 30.94 -20.53 -13.32
CA GLY A 22 30.60 -21.94 -13.54
C GLY A 22 29.70 -22.50 -12.45
N LEU A 23 30.05 -22.25 -11.18
CA LEU A 23 29.27 -22.70 -10.02
C LEU A 23 27.92 -21.98 -9.91
N LEU A 24 27.87 -20.68 -10.22
CA LEU A 24 26.62 -19.91 -10.26
C LEU A 24 25.68 -20.39 -11.39
N LYS A 25 26.24 -20.81 -12.53
CA LYS A 25 25.47 -21.34 -13.66
C LYS A 25 24.88 -22.72 -13.38
N GLU A 26 25.59 -23.55 -12.62
CA GLU A 26 25.10 -24.85 -12.16
C GLU A 26 24.03 -24.71 -11.07
N LEU A 27 24.20 -23.75 -10.15
CA LEU A 27 23.26 -23.52 -9.04
C LEU A 27 21.94 -22.84 -9.48
N LEU A 28 21.99 -22.00 -10.53
CA LEU A 28 20.84 -21.18 -10.93
C LEU A 28 19.91 -21.84 -11.95
N GLY A 29 20.28 -22.98 -12.54
CA GLY A 29 19.46 -23.68 -13.55
C GLY A 29 19.13 -22.81 -14.78
N ASP A 30 18.64 -23.43 -15.85
CA ASP A 30 18.16 -22.74 -17.05
C ASP A 30 16.80 -22.05 -16.82
N ASP A 31 16.68 -21.24 -15.77
CA ASP A 31 15.49 -20.43 -15.55
C ASP A 31 15.53 -19.19 -16.45
N PRO A 32 14.50 -18.95 -17.28
CA PRO A 32 14.51 -17.83 -18.21
C PRO A 32 14.54 -16.51 -17.45
N ILE A 33 15.53 -15.68 -17.77
CA ILE A 33 15.65 -14.28 -17.34
C ILE A 33 14.30 -13.60 -17.58
N LYS A 34 13.57 -13.31 -16.51
CA LYS A 34 12.38 -12.46 -16.56
C LYS A 34 12.84 -11.07 -16.96
N ASN A 35 12.66 -10.72 -18.24
CA ASN A 35 12.91 -9.38 -18.75
C ASN A 35 12.33 -8.33 -17.78
N PRO A 36 13.10 -7.29 -17.39
CA PRO A 36 12.55 -6.24 -16.56
C PRO A 36 11.37 -5.62 -17.31
N VAL A 37 10.20 -5.63 -16.67
CA VAL A 37 8.99 -4.99 -17.20
C VAL A 37 9.32 -3.53 -17.47
N THR A 38 9.63 -3.19 -18.72
CA THR A 38 9.79 -1.81 -19.16
C THR A 38 8.43 -1.15 -18.98
N ARG A 39 8.29 -0.36 -17.92
CA ARG A 39 7.12 0.50 -17.73
C ARG A 39 7.04 1.40 -18.95
N SER A 40 6.06 1.15 -19.82
CA SER A 40 5.74 2.02 -20.94
C SER A 40 5.54 3.44 -20.39
N VAL A 41 6.47 4.34 -20.72
CA VAL A 41 6.33 5.78 -20.48
C VAL A 41 5.30 6.25 -21.50
N THR A 42 4.02 6.00 -21.21
CA THR A 42 2.92 6.54 -21.99
C THR A 42 3.09 8.05 -22.08
N ASN A 43 3.20 8.56 -23.31
CA ASN A 43 3.24 9.97 -23.69
C ASN A 43 2.34 10.80 -22.77
N ARG A 44 2.95 11.45 -21.77
CA ARG A 44 2.27 12.52 -21.05
C ARG A 44 2.27 13.70 -22.01
N PRO A 45 1.11 14.30 -22.35
CA PRO A 45 1.12 15.54 -23.10
C PRO A 45 1.89 16.56 -22.28
N THR A 46 3.13 16.81 -22.66
CA THR A 46 3.97 17.87 -22.10
C THR A 46 3.42 19.15 -22.67
N VAL A 47 2.44 19.73 -21.98
CA VAL A 47 2.17 21.16 -22.14
C VAL A 47 3.52 21.85 -21.96
N GLY A 48 3.89 22.73 -22.88
CA GLY A 48 5.16 23.48 -22.90
C GLY A 48 5.27 24.43 -21.69
N VAL A 49 5.33 23.86 -20.50
CA VAL A 49 5.39 24.54 -19.21
C VAL A 49 6.71 25.31 -19.07
N ALA A 50 7.75 24.87 -19.78
CA ALA A 50 9.06 25.50 -19.78
C ALA A 50 9.06 26.91 -20.41
N ASP A 51 8.13 27.18 -21.32
CA ASP A 51 8.05 28.43 -22.08
C ASP A 51 6.98 29.40 -21.53
N MET A 52 6.28 29.03 -20.45
CA MET A 52 5.25 29.86 -19.84
C MET A 52 5.85 30.95 -18.95
N SER A 53 5.28 32.15 -19.02
CA SER A 53 5.53 33.18 -18.01
C SER A 53 5.05 32.73 -16.62
N THR A 54 5.55 33.37 -15.56
CA THR A 54 5.19 33.01 -14.18
C THR A 54 3.69 33.11 -13.90
N ASP A 55 3.02 34.07 -14.52
CA ASP A 55 1.59 34.31 -14.34
C ASP A 55 0.74 33.32 -15.13
N GLU A 56 1.15 32.99 -16.36
CA GLU A 56 0.53 31.93 -17.16
C GLU A 56 0.68 30.55 -16.50
N PHE A 57 1.84 30.27 -15.91
CA PHE A 57 2.08 29.04 -15.16
C PHE A 57 1.16 28.93 -13.94
N ARG A 58 1.00 30.02 -13.17
CA ARG A 58 0.09 30.07 -12.03
C ARG A 58 -1.36 29.85 -12.46
N ALA A 59 -1.81 30.55 -13.50
CA ALA A 59 -3.15 30.39 -14.06
C ALA A 59 -3.40 28.95 -14.55
N TYR A 60 -2.41 28.36 -15.23
CA TYR A 60 -2.46 26.97 -15.68
C TYR A 60 -2.58 25.98 -14.53
N LYS A 61 -1.78 26.14 -13.46
CA LYS A 61 -1.88 25.28 -12.26
C LYS A 61 -3.21 25.43 -11.54
N ALA A 62 -3.73 26.66 -11.44
CA ALA A 62 -5.04 26.93 -10.86
C ALA A 62 -6.16 26.22 -11.65
N LYS A 63 -6.13 26.32 -13.00
CA LYS A 63 -7.07 25.60 -13.88
C LYS A 63 -6.98 24.09 -13.67
N LEU A 64 -5.78 23.52 -13.67
CA LEU A 64 -5.57 22.09 -13.46
C LEU A 64 -6.09 21.63 -12.07
N GLN A 65 -5.90 22.44 -11.04
CA GLN A 65 -6.43 22.16 -9.70
C GLN A 65 -7.96 22.21 -9.69
N ALA A 66 -8.56 23.22 -10.33
CA ALA A 66 -10.01 23.34 -10.46
C ALA A 66 -10.62 22.13 -11.19
N GLU A 67 -10.04 21.71 -12.32
CA GLU A 67 -10.45 20.52 -13.06
C GLU A 67 -10.35 19.24 -12.22
N ARG A 68 -9.26 19.08 -11.46
CA ARG A 68 -9.10 17.95 -10.54
C ARG A 68 -10.19 17.92 -9.46
N ARG A 69 -10.47 19.06 -8.83
CA ARG A 69 -11.54 19.18 -7.82
C ARG A 69 -12.92 18.89 -8.43
N ALA A 70 -13.19 19.40 -9.63
CA ALA A 70 -14.42 19.14 -10.35
C ALA A 70 -14.60 17.64 -10.65
N LYS A 71 -13.56 16.96 -11.14
CA LYS A 71 -13.56 15.50 -11.39
C LYS A 71 -13.81 14.70 -10.11
N LEU A 72 -13.19 15.08 -8.99
CA LEU A 72 -13.43 14.43 -7.70
C LEU A 72 -14.86 14.63 -7.21
N LYS A 73 -15.39 15.86 -7.30
CA LYS A 73 -16.77 16.18 -6.93
C LYS A 73 -17.79 15.41 -7.79
N ALA A 74 -17.56 15.33 -9.09
CA ALA A 74 -18.40 14.55 -10.00
C ALA A 74 -18.43 13.07 -9.63
N ARG A 75 -17.26 12.49 -9.29
CA ARG A 75 -17.17 11.09 -8.84
C ARG A 75 -17.90 10.85 -7.51
N GLN A 76 -17.76 11.76 -6.54
CA GLN A 76 -18.49 11.67 -5.27
C GLN A 76 -20.01 11.85 -5.46
N ALA A 77 -20.42 12.67 -6.43
CA ALA A 77 -21.82 12.83 -6.79
C ALA A 77 -22.38 11.54 -7.41
N SER A 78 -21.60 10.82 -8.20
CA SER A 78 -21.95 9.50 -8.73
C SER A 78 -21.79 8.35 -7.71
N GLY A 79 -21.57 8.65 -6.43
CA GLY A 79 -21.46 7.65 -5.37
C GLY A 79 -20.13 6.90 -5.28
N SER A 80 -19.07 7.38 -5.94
CA SER A 80 -17.74 6.74 -5.89
C SER A 80 -16.68 7.68 -5.33
N VAL A 81 -15.57 7.11 -4.86
CA VAL A 81 -14.33 7.84 -4.55
C VAL A 81 -13.22 7.42 -5.51
N LYS A 82 -12.17 8.25 -5.61
CA LYS A 82 -10.95 7.82 -6.32
C LYS A 82 -10.34 6.66 -5.52
N PHE A 83 -9.94 5.59 -6.20
CA PHE A 83 -9.16 4.53 -5.58
C PHE A 83 -7.72 4.99 -5.36
N ASP A 84 -7.36 5.21 -4.10
CA ASP A 84 -6.00 5.45 -3.62
C ASP A 84 -5.83 4.89 -2.19
N PRO A 85 -4.59 4.81 -1.66
CA PRO A 85 -4.38 4.25 -0.34
C PRO A 85 -5.13 4.98 0.78
N SER A 86 -5.41 6.28 0.64
CA SER A 86 -6.14 7.04 1.65
C SER A 86 -7.62 6.66 1.64
N SER A 87 -8.24 6.67 0.46
CA SER A 87 -9.65 6.30 0.31
C SER A 87 -9.90 4.84 0.71
N ALA A 88 -8.94 3.94 0.42
CA ALA A 88 -9.04 2.53 0.78
C ALA A 88 -9.02 2.34 2.31
N ARG A 89 -8.12 3.05 3.02
CA ARG A 89 -8.10 3.02 4.49
C ARG A 89 -9.38 3.58 5.10
N GLU A 90 -9.90 4.67 4.55
CA GLU A 90 -11.18 5.23 5.01
C GLU A 90 -12.34 4.25 4.79
N ALA A 91 -12.41 3.60 3.63
CA ALA A 91 -13.44 2.60 3.34
C ALA A 91 -13.35 1.37 4.27
N LEU A 92 -12.14 0.90 4.55
CA LEU A 92 -11.91 -0.21 5.49
C LEU A 92 -12.26 0.20 6.94
N ALA A 93 -11.93 1.41 7.35
CA ALA A 93 -12.30 1.94 8.67
C ALA A 93 -13.83 2.02 8.83
N ASP A 94 -14.52 2.51 7.81
CA ASP A 94 -15.99 2.56 7.78
C ASP A 94 -16.60 1.16 7.89
N ALA A 95 -16.09 0.19 7.12
CA ALA A 95 -16.54 -1.20 7.18
C ALA A 95 -16.34 -1.80 8.58
N ALA A 96 -15.16 -1.58 9.19
CA ALA A 96 -14.88 -2.04 10.55
C ALA A 96 -15.82 -1.40 11.58
N LEU A 97 -16.12 -0.09 11.46
CA LEU A 97 -17.08 0.60 12.32
C LEU A 97 -18.49 -0.01 12.20
N LEU A 98 -18.93 -0.33 10.98
CA LEU A 98 -20.24 -0.96 10.74
C LEU A 98 -20.31 -2.37 11.33
N ILE A 99 -19.25 -3.17 11.18
CA ILE A 99 -19.15 -4.51 11.76
C ILE A 99 -19.19 -4.43 13.30
N LEU A 100 -18.44 -3.50 13.90
CA LEU A 100 -18.43 -3.30 15.36
C LEU A 100 -19.79 -2.82 15.91
N ALA A 101 -20.45 -1.91 15.18
CA ALA A 101 -21.75 -1.37 15.57
C ALA A 101 -22.84 -2.46 15.56
N THR A 102 -22.87 -3.29 14.52
CA THR A 102 -23.84 -4.39 14.38
C THR A 102 -23.49 -5.61 15.24
N GLY A 103 -22.20 -5.81 15.56
CA GLY A 103 -21.73 -7.05 16.17
C GLY A 103 -21.77 -8.23 15.20
N GLY A 104 -21.66 -7.97 13.89
CA GLY A 104 -21.68 -9.00 12.86
C GLY A 104 -20.41 -9.86 12.80
N PRO A 105 -20.33 -10.81 11.85
CA PRO A 105 -19.17 -11.65 11.65
C PRO A 105 -17.88 -10.83 11.51
N GLY A 106 -16.83 -11.24 12.24
CA GLY A 106 -15.54 -10.54 12.25
C GLY A 106 -15.43 -9.41 13.29
N ALA A 107 -16.50 -9.06 14.02
CA ALA A 107 -16.41 -8.06 15.09
C ALA A 107 -15.38 -8.42 16.17
N ASP A 108 -15.28 -9.70 16.53
CA ASP A 108 -14.30 -10.17 17.52
C ASP A 108 -12.85 -10.05 17.02
N ALA A 109 -12.62 -10.25 15.71
CA ALA A 109 -11.30 -10.05 15.12
C ALA A 109 -10.89 -8.57 15.16
N VAL A 110 -11.82 -7.66 14.88
CA VAL A 110 -11.59 -6.22 15.02
C VAL A 110 -11.31 -5.86 16.49
N MET A 111 -12.08 -6.39 17.43
CA MET A 111 -11.87 -6.18 18.87
C MET A 111 -10.51 -6.70 19.34
N SER A 112 -10.09 -7.89 18.89
CA SER A 112 -8.77 -8.46 19.18
C SER A 112 -7.64 -7.58 18.66
N TYR A 113 -7.77 -7.07 17.43
CA TYR A 113 -6.81 -6.13 16.86
C TYR A 113 -6.75 -4.83 17.66
N LEU A 114 -7.90 -4.25 18.04
CA LEU A 114 -7.95 -3.06 18.88
C LEU A 114 -7.28 -3.29 20.24
N GLY A 115 -7.44 -4.48 20.84
CA GLY A 115 -6.75 -4.84 22.09
C GLY A 115 -5.22 -4.86 21.95
N LYS A 116 -4.69 -5.23 20.78
CA LYS A 116 -3.25 -5.17 20.50
C LYS A 116 -2.75 -3.74 20.29
N VAL A 117 -3.53 -2.91 19.60
CA VAL A 117 -3.17 -1.51 19.32
C VAL A 117 -3.22 -0.67 20.60
N PHE A 118 -4.26 -0.85 21.42
CA PHE A 118 -4.51 -0.11 22.65
C PHE A 118 -4.19 -0.95 23.89
N HIS A 119 -3.06 -1.67 23.86
CA HIS A 119 -2.65 -2.61 24.91
C HIS A 119 -2.47 -1.96 26.30
N ASP A 120 -2.14 -0.68 26.34
CA ASP A 120 -1.99 0.17 27.53
C ASP A 120 -3.34 0.69 28.06
N GLN A 121 -4.40 0.63 27.25
CA GLN A 121 -5.72 1.21 27.55
C GLN A 121 -6.78 0.12 27.55
N VAL A 122 -6.86 -0.64 28.64
CA VAL A 122 -7.71 -1.83 28.80
C VAL A 122 -9.20 -1.57 28.46
N GLY A 123 -9.70 -0.34 28.68
CA GLY A 123 -11.09 0.06 28.36
C GLY A 123 -11.31 0.64 26.96
N ALA A 124 -10.27 0.89 26.18
CA ALA A 124 -10.38 1.56 24.88
C ALA A 124 -11.14 0.72 23.84
N PRO A 125 -10.86 -0.59 23.63
CA PRO A 125 -11.63 -1.38 22.67
C PRO A 125 -13.12 -1.40 22.96
N MET A 126 -13.49 -1.47 24.25
CA MET A 126 -14.90 -1.49 24.65
C MET A 126 -15.59 -0.15 24.47
N THR A 127 -14.86 0.94 24.77
CA THR A 127 -15.33 2.29 24.52
C THR A 127 -15.50 2.55 23.03
N ILE A 128 -14.55 2.12 22.19
CA ILE A 128 -14.64 2.24 20.73
C ILE A 128 -15.88 1.51 20.20
N ARG A 129 -16.13 0.27 20.64
CA ARG A 129 -17.34 -0.48 20.27
C ARG A 129 -18.61 0.25 20.69
N ALA A 130 -18.66 0.76 21.92
CA ALA A 130 -19.80 1.52 22.43
C ALA A 130 -20.04 2.81 21.61
N ARG A 131 -18.97 3.52 21.25
CA ARG A 131 -19.03 4.74 20.42
C ARG A 131 -19.42 4.46 18.97
N ALA A 132 -19.03 3.31 18.42
CA ALA A 132 -19.50 2.85 17.12
C ALA A 132 -21.01 2.57 17.15
N LYS A 133 -21.49 1.87 18.19
CA LYS A 133 -22.92 1.59 18.40
C LYS A 133 -23.77 2.85 18.58
N SER A 134 -23.28 3.81 19.38
CA SER A 134 -24.00 5.07 19.63
C SER A 134 -23.91 6.06 18.47
N GLY A 135 -23.11 5.78 17.45
CA GLY A 135 -22.90 6.68 16.31
C GLY A 135 -22.06 7.91 16.63
N GLN A 136 -21.30 7.90 17.74
CA GLN A 136 -20.27 8.89 18.03
C GLN A 136 -19.05 8.72 17.11
N LEU A 137 -18.75 7.49 16.70
CA LEU A 137 -17.78 7.20 15.63
C LEU A 137 -18.54 6.93 14.32
N ARG A 138 -18.67 7.95 13.48
CA ARG A 138 -19.45 7.88 12.23
C ARG A 138 -18.58 7.45 11.05
N PRO A 139 -19.05 6.49 10.23
CA PRO A 139 -18.46 6.21 8.94
C PRO A 139 -18.37 7.46 8.05
N LYS A 140 -17.19 7.75 7.51
CA LYS A 140 -16.89 8.97 6.77
C LYS A 140 -17.44 8.93 5.34
N LEU A 141 -17.33 7.80 4.66
CA LEU A 141 -17.68 7.59 3.25
C LEU A 141 -19.11 7.09 3.04
N LEU A 142 -19.84 6.73 4.11
CA LEU A 142 -21.20 6.20 4.00
C LEU A 142 -22.16 7.12 3.23
N HIS A 143 -22.01 8.44 3.34
CA HIS A 143 -22.82 9.40 2.60
C HIS A 143 -22.57 9.39 1.08
N ILE A 144 -21.39 8.93 0.65
CA ILE A 144 -21.04 8.73 -0.76
C ILE A 144 -21.58 7.38 -1.22
N ALA A 145 -21.34 6.32 -0.44
CA ALA A 145 -21.81 4.96 -0.75
C ALA A 145 -23.34 4.87 -0.89
N ARG A 146 -24.11 5.69 -0.16
CA ARG A 146 -25.58 5.75 -0.30
C ARG A 146 -26.06 6.22 -1.68
N LYS A 147 -25.20 6.86 -2.48
CA LYS A 147 -25.55 7.39 -3.81
C LYS A 147 -25.22 6.42 -4.94
N SER A 148 -24.54 5.30 -4.65
CA SER A 148 -24.18 4.30 -5.65
C SER A 148 -25.22 3.19 -5.82
N SER A 149 -26.31 3.24 -5.05
CA SER A 149 -27.40 2.25 -5.05
C SER A 149 -28.45 2.53 -6.12
#